data_AF-A0A5W9H611-F1
#
_entry.id   AF-A0A5W9H611-F1
#
_cell.length_a   1.000
_cell.length_b   1.000
_cell.length_c   1.000
_cell.angle_alpha   90.00
_cell.angle_beta   90.00
_cell.angle_gamma   90.00
#
_symmetry.space_group_name_H-M   'P 1'
#
loop_
_entity.id
_entity.type
_entity.pdbx_description
1 polymer ?
#
loop_
_entity_poly.entity_id
_entity_poly.type
_entity_poly.pdbx_seq_one_letter_code
_entity_poly.pdbx_strand_id
1 'polypeptide(L)'
;MSAKFYTLLTEIGAAKLASAAALGVPLKITHMAVGDGGGVLPTPSAQQTALVAERRRAALNMLYIDPQNNSQIIAEQVIPETEGGWWIREVGLFDETGALIAVGNCPESYKPQLTEGSGRTQTVRMVLITSSTDNITMKIDPAVVLATRKYVDDKALELKVYVDDLMAKHLAAPDPHSQYAQKDSPTLTGIPKVPTPAAGNSTKQIANTEFVASSIAAMVGSAPAALDTLNELAAALGNDPNFATTMINALAGKQPLDNTLTNLSGKDIAGLLTYLGLGETAKQAAGAVQKTGDEMNGKLTLPQTSSFGVNTNNTLGGSSIAIGDNDTGLKGNGDGNLAFMANNVLAGYFNENELQHSKKMLTKNFQALVDNNWPEGAGGFSGQLSSEAPFSVPMVHRQNNDNNFFPLLKGKVSLESGYPVAASFGILTSGNTNFPQIAIHAKTDFDVNDKIWVFDVATGEFRAPGRITATEILLSGKSRVGPDGNLYGDVWGGWLNDFLINNYNRKNTASLGDYGWVRDESTGFIMQWGTLGSSNGTYNFPREFPTSCFAVFVTNTNQQGGSVDNAFGYPVSKSQFFAATKASTDGNVVNGYPVAWFAIGR
;
A
#
# COMPACT_ATOMS: atom_id res chain seq x y z
N MET A 1 -41.78 1.52 -5.01
CA MET A 1 -41.09 1.28 -6.30
C MET A 1 -40.55 -0.13 -6.27
N SER A 2 -41.00 -1.03 -7.13
CA SER A 2 -40.40 -2.36 -7.26
C SER A 2 -38.98 -2.20 -7.82
N ALA A 3 -37.98 -2.80 -7.18
CA ALA A 3 -36.62 -2.80 -7.70
C ALA A 3 -36.58 -3.45 -9.08
N LYS A 4 -35.85 -2.84 -10.04
CA LYS A 4 -35.74 -3.36 -11.42
C LYS A 4 -35.06 -4.73 -11.49
N PHE A 5 -34.15 -4.99 -10.54
CA PHE A 5 -33.46 -6.25 -10.37
C PHE A 5 -33.72 -6.75 -8.96
N TYR A 6 -34.12 -8.01 -8.85
CA TYR A 6 -34.47 -8.61 -7.58
C TYR A 6 -34.31 -10.12 -7.65
N THR A 7 -34.19 -10.71 -6.48
CA THR A 7 -34.20 -12.15 -6.27
C THR A 7 -35.45 -12.50 -5.49
N LEU A 8 -35.97 -13.69 -5.72
CA LEU A 8 -37.08 -14.24 -4.96
C LEU A 8 -36.85 -15.71 -4.66
N LEU A 9 -37.51 -16.17 -3.61
CA LEU A 9 -37.60 -17.59 -3.28
C LEU A 9 -38.71 -18.22 -4.11
N THR A 10 -38.44 -19.35 -4.76
CA THR A 10 -39.49 -20.11 -5.47
C THR A 10 -40.40 -20.79 -4.45
N GLU A 11 -41.59 -21.22 -4.86
CA GLU A 11 -42.48 -22.00 -3.99
C GLU A 11 -41.82 -23.31 -3.54
N ILE A 12 -41.01 -23.92 -4.41
CA ILE A 12 -40.20 -25.11 -4.09
C ILE A 12 -39.14 -24.76 -3.03
N GLY A 13 -38.44 -23.64 -3.19
CA GLY A 13 -37.46 -23.16 -2.23
C GLY A 13 -38.07 -22.84 -0.87
N ALA A 14 -39.24 -22.20 -0.86
CA ALA A 14 -39.99 -21.89 0.35
C ALA A 14 -40.43 -23.17 1.08
N ALA A 15 -40.97 -24.14 0.36
CA ALA A 15 -41.39 -25.42 0.92
C ALA A 15 -40.21 -26.22 1.50
N LYS A 16 -39.07 -26.24 0.79
CA LYS A 16 -37.85 -26.92 1.24
C LYS A 16 -37.20 -26.22 2.43
N LEU A 17 -37.21 -24.89 2.49
CA LEU A 17 -36.74 -24.14 3.64
C LEU A 17 -37.63 -24.37 4.86
N ALA A 18 -38.95 -24.39 4.69
CA ALA A 18 -39.90 -24.71 5.76
C ALA A 18 -39.73 -26.15 6.27
N SER A 19 -39.47 -27.10 5.37
CA SER A 19 -39.20 -28.50 5.72
C SER A 19 -37.87 -28.66 6.46
N ALA A 20 -36.84 -27.91 6.05
CA ALA A 20 -35.56 -27.88 6.75
C ALA A 20 -35.72 -27.39 8.21
N ALA A 21 -36.53 -26.36 8.42
CA ALA A 21 -36.88 -25.87 9.76
C ALA A 21 -37.71 -26.86 10.59
N ALA A 22 -38.65 -27.58 9.97
CA ALA A 22 -39.52 -28.53 10.66
C ALA A 22 -38.82 -29.84 11.02
N LEU A 23 -37.92 -30.33 10.17
CA LEU A 23 -37.25 -31.62 10.32
C LEU A 23 -35.84 -31.51 10.94
N GLY A 24 -35.31 -30.29 11.09
CA GLY A 24 -33.95 -30.06 11.56
C GLY A 24 -32.86 -30.54 10.60
N VAL A 25 -33.20 -30.81 9.34
CA VAL A 25 -32.25 -31.20 8.28
C VAL A 25 -31.95 -29.97 7.42
N PRO A 26 -30.73 -29.41 7.47
CA PRO A 26 -30.41 -28.18 6.76
C PRO A 26 -30.55 -28.31 5.23
N LEU A 27 -31.15 -27.30 4.59
CA LEU A 27 -31.23 -27.20 3.14
C LEU A 27 -29.84 -26.95 2.55
N LYS A 28 -29.41 -27.84 1.66
CA LYS A 28 -28.12 -27.75 0.96
C LYS A 28 -28.29 -27.12 -0.41
N ILE A 29 -27.99 -25.82 -0.51
CA ILE A 29 -27.86 -25.14 -1.81
C ILE A 29 -26.45 -25.42 -2.33
N THR A 30 -26.35 -26.10 -3.47
CA THR A 30 -25.07 -26.65 -3.95
C THR A 30 -24.60 -26.05 -5.26
N HIS A 31 -25.53 -25.60 -6.12
CA HIS A 31 -25.22 -25.10 -7.45
C HIS A 31 -25.86 -23.73 -7.69
N MET A 32 -25.18 -22.92 -8.50
CA MET A 32 -25.77 -21.74 -9.11
C MET A 32 -25.75 -21.92 -10.63
N ALA A 33 -26.86 -21.56 -11.27
CA ALA A 33 -26.93 -21.47 -12.71
C ALA A 33 -27.14 -20.02 -13.15
N VAL A 34 -26.67 -19.73 -14.35
CA VAL A 34 -26.83 -18.45 -15.02
C VAL A 34 -27.38 -18.70 -16.41
N GLY A 35 -28.24 -17.80 -16.86
CA GLY A 35 -28.93 -17.89 -18.14
C GLY A 35 -29.00 -16.57 -18.86
N ASP A 36 -29.29 -16.64 -20.15
CA ASP A 36 -29.42 -15.45 -21.02
C ASP A 36 -30.86 -14.99 -21.19
N GLY A 37 -31.82 -15.59 -20.47
CA GLY A 37 -33.23 -15.19 -20.46
C GLY A 37 -33.94 -15.35 -21.80
N GLY A 38 -33.40 -16.13 -22.74
CA GLY A 38 -33.94 -16.27 -24.09
C GLY A 38 -33.73 -15.03 -24.97
N GLY A 39 -32.73 -14.20 -24.64
CA GLY A 39 -32.41 -12.97 -25.37
C GLY A 39 -33.04 -11.70 -24.80
N VAL A 40 -33.92 -11.82 -23.80
CA VAL A 40 -34.61 -10.69 -23.14
C VAL A 40 -34.42 -10.77 -21.62
N LEU A 41 -34.57 -9.66 -20.91
CA LEU A 41 -34.50 -9.63 -19.46
C LEU A 41 -35.74 -10.34 -18.86
N PRO A 42 -35.59 -11.50 -18.19
CA PRO A 42 -36.74 -12.22 -17.66
C PRO A 42 -37.27 -11.55 -16.38
N THR A 43 -38.56 -11.76 -16.11
CA THR A 43 -39.20 -11.36 -14.85
C THR A 43 -39.25 -12.57 -13.91
N PRO A 44 -38.50 -12.57 -12.79
CA PRO A 44 -38.52 -13.67 -11.84
C PRO A 44 -39.92 -13.95 -11.30
N SER A 45 -40.32 -15.22 -11.26
CA SER A 45 -41.60 -15.71 -10.73
C SER A 45 -41.39 -16.84 -9.70
N ALA A 46 -42.21 -16.83 -8.63
CA ALA A 46 -42.13 -17.83 -7.57
C ALA A 46 -42.50 -19.25 -8.04
N GLN A 47 -43.26 -19.38 -9.12
CA GLN A 47 -43.66 -20.68 -9.68
C GLN A 47 -42.59 -21.29 -10.61
N GLN A 48 -41.45 -20.61 -10.81
CA GLN A 48 -40.38 -21.14 -11.66
C GLN A 48 -39.77 -22.40 -11.06
N THR A 49 -39.59 -23.41 -11.91
CA THR A 49 -38.90 -24.66 -11.59
C THR A 49 -37.55 -24.77 -12.32
N ALA A 50 -37.32 -23.93 -13.33
CA ALA A 50 -36.08 -23.81 -14.10
C ALA A 50 -35.87 -22.35 -14.57
N LEU A 51 -34.64 -22.03 -14.99
CA LEU A 51 -34.31 -20.78 -15.69
C LEU A 51 -34.91 -20.78 -17.10
N VAL A 52 -35.19 -19.59 -17.65
CA VAL A 52 -35.81 -19.43 -18.98
C VAL A 52 -34.90 -19.98 -20.09
N ALA A 53 -33.60 -19.71 -19.99
CA ALA A 53 -32.58 -20.21 -20.90
C ALA A 53 -31.23 -20.34 -20.17
N GLU A 54 -31.06 -21.46 -19.47
CA GLU A 54 -29.82 -21.79 -18.75
C GLU A 54 -28.63 -21.94 -19.71
N ARG A 55 -27.52 -21.25 -19.42
CA ARG A 55 -26.27 -21.31 -20.19
C ARG A 55 -25.18 -22.06 -19.46
N ARG A 56 -25.13 -21.95 -18.14
CA ARG A 56 -24.14 -22.61 -17.30
C ARG A 56 -24.73 -22.91 -15.93
N ARG A 57 -24.44 -24.09 -15.40
CA ARG A 57 -24.63 -24.45 -14.00
C ARG A 57 -23.34 -25.03 -13.46
N ALA A 58 -22.89 -24.52 -12.32
CA ALA A 58 -21.74 -25.08 -11.63
C ALA A 58 -21.95 -25.04 -10.11
N ALA A 59 -21.09 -25.76 -9.39
CA ALA A 59 -21.08 -25.74 -7.94
C ALA A 59 -20.77 -24.32 -7.42
N LEU A 60 -21.36 -23.97 -6.28
CA LEU A 60 -21.06 -22.72 -5.59
C LEU A 60 -19.62 -22.70 -5.07
N ASN A 61 -18.94 -21.57 -5.23
CA ASN A 61 -17.64 -21.28 -4.63
C ASN A 61 -17.82 -20.83 -3.18
N MET A 62 -18.81 -19.96 -2.92
CA MET A 62 -19.18 -19.52 -1.58
C MET A 62 -20.69 -19.44 -1.40
N LEU A 63 -21.14 -19.83 -0.22
CA LEU A 63 -22.49 -19.63 0.28
C LEU A 63 -22.39 -19.27 1.76
N TYR A 64 -22.73 -18.02 2.10
CA TYR A 64 -22.66 -17.51 3.46
C TYR A 64 -23.81 -16.56 3.80
N ILE A 65 -24.14 -16.46 5.09
CA ILE A 65 -25.02 -15.43 5.64
C ILE A 65 -24.23 -14.13 5.75
N ASP A 66 -24.81 -13.03 5.29
CA ASP A 66 -24.19 -11.70 5.39
C ASP A 66 -23.92 -11.35 6.88
N PRO A 67 -22.65 -11.11 7.26
CA PRO A 67 -22.29 -10.75 8.64
C PRO A 67 -22.95 -9.46 9.14
N GLN A 68 -23.38 -8.57 8.24
CA GLN A 68 -24.07 -7.33 8.60
C GLN A 68 -25.59 -7.47 8.58
N ASN A 69 -26.13 -8.51 7.93
CA ASN A 69 -27.57 -8.72 7.79
C ASN A 69 -27.90 -10.23 7.83
N ASN A 70 -28.22 -10.75 9.02
CA ASN A 70 -28.46 -12.18 9.23
C ASN A 70 -29.65 -12.77 8.42
N SER A 71 -30.48 -11.93 7.79
CA SER A 71 -31.58 -12.33 6.91
C SER A 71 -31.18 -12.44 5.43
N GLN A 72 -29.92 -12.17 5.08
CA GLN A 72 -29.41 -12.25 3.71
C GLN A 72 -28.45 -13.43 3.55
N ILE A 73 -28.69 -14.22 2.52
CA ILE A 73 -27.80 -15.29 2.07
C ILE A 73 -27.12 -14.82 0.80
N ILE A 74 -25.80 -14.85 0.80
CA ILE A 74 -24.97 -14.50 -0.33
C ILE A 74 -24.42 -15.79 -0.93
N ALA A 75 -24.79 -16.05 -2.17
CA ALA A 75 -24.27 -17.14 -2.98
C ALA A 75 -23.35 -16.57 -4.07
N GLU A 76 -22.18 -17.14 -4.24
CA GLU A 76 -21.19 -16.73 -5.24
C GLU A 76 -20.72 -17.90 -6.09
N GLN A 77 -20.60 -17.63 -7.38
CA GLN A 77 -19.97 -18.50 -8.35
C GLN A 77 -18.95 -17.70 -9.16
N VAL A 78 -17.77 -18.27 -9.34
CA VAL A 78 -16.73 -17.74 -10.23
C VAL A 78 -16.82 -18.47 -11.56
N ILE A 79 -17.01 -17.71 -12.64
CA ILE A 79 -16.99 -18.20 -14.01
C ILE A 79 -15.57 -17.97 -14.56
N PRO A 80 -14.78 -19.03 -14.82
CA PRO A 80 -13.41 -18.91 -15.33
C PRO A 80 -13.36 -18.36 -16.76
N GLU A 81 -12.18 -17.98 -17.23
CA GLU A 81 -11.96 -17.46 -18.58
C GLU A 81 -12.20 -18.48 -19.71
N THR A 82 -12.20 -19.78 -19.38
CA THR A 82 -12.42 -20.89 -20.32
C THR A 82 -13.89 -21.10 -20.69
N GLU A 83 -14.82 -20.47 -19.99
CA GLU A 83 -16.26 -20.65 -20.17
C GLU A 83 -16.96 -19.29 -20.31
N GLY A 84 -17.68 -19.09 -21.41
CA GLY A 84 -18.30 -17.82 -21.77
C GLY A 84 -18.89 -17.87 -23.18
N GLY A 85 -19.06 -16.70 -23.81
CA GLY A 85 -19.67 -16.56 -25.14
C GLY A 85 -21.17 -16.26 -25.09
N TRP A 86 -21.71 -15.84 -23.94
CA TRP A 86 -23.15 -15.63 -23.73
C TRP A 86 -23.44 -14.49 -22.75
N TRP A 87 -24.68 -14.00 -22.80
CA TRP A 87 -25.19 -12.96 -21.90
C TRP A 87 -25.70 -13.57 -20.60
N ILE A 88 -25.48 -12.87 -19.50
CA ILE A 88 -26.04 -13.18 -18.18
C ILE A 88 -27.18 -12.21 -17.92
N ARG A 89 -28.39 -12.75 -17.78
CA ARG A 89 -29.62 -11.98 -17.51
C ARG A 89 -30.43 -12.55 -16.34
N GLU A 90 -30.25 -13.84 -16.07
CA GLU A 90 -30.89 -14.53 -14.95
C GLU A 90 -29.89 -15.38 -14.18
N VAL A 91 -30.19 -15.57 -12.91
CA VAL A 91 -29.43 -16.40 -11.97
C VAL A 91 -30.40 -17.26 -11.17
N GLY A 92 -30.03 -18.51 -10.93
CA GLY A 92 -30.82 -19.46 -10.16
C GLY A 92 -29.95 -20.23 -9.17
N LEU A 93 -30.46 -20.47 -7.96
CA LEU A 93 -29.83 -21.32 -6.95
C LEU A 93 -30.53 -22.68 -6.91
N PHE A 94 -29.75 -23.74 -6.88
CA PHE A 94 -30.23 -25.11 -6.89
C PHE A 94 -29.70 -25.91 -5.71
N ASP A 95 -30.53 -26.83 -5.21
CA ASP A 95 -30.12 -27.78 -4.19
C ASP A 95 -29.47 -29.04 -4.76
N GLU A 96 -29.05 -29.96 -3.89
CA GLU A 96 -28.42 -31.25 -4.27
C GLU A 96 -29.33 -32.16 -5.12
N THR A 97 -30.65 -31.96 -5.07
CA THR A 97 -31.62 -32.71 -5.88
C THR A 97 -31.88 -32.08 -7.24
N GLY A 98 -31.27 -30.91 -7.51
CA GLY A 98 -31.46 -30.14 -8.74
C GLY A 98 -32.71 -29.26 -8.74
N ALA A 99 -33.37 -29.08 -7.59
CA ALA A 99 -34.56 -28.22 -7.47
C ALA A 99 -34.17 -26.74 -7.42
N LEU A 100 -34.87 -25.89 -8.17
CA LEU A 100 -34.65 -24.44 -8.18
C LEU A 100 -35.20 -23.82 -6.87
N ILE A 101 -34.31 -23.34 -6.01
CA ILE A 101 -34.61 -22.78 -4.70
C ILE A 101 -34.91 -21.29 -4.78
N ALA A 102 -34.11 -20.55 -5.55
CA ALA A 102 -34.29 -19.12 -5.73
C ALA A 102 -33.94 -18.74 -7.16
N VAL A 103 -34.60 -17.69 -7.64
CA VAL A 103 -34.39 -17.13 -8.98
C VAL A 103 -34.30 -15.62 -8.90
N GLY A 104 -33.47 -15.02 -9.74
CA GLY A 104 -33.34 -13.59 -9.85
C GLY A 104 -32.96 -13.15 -11.25
N ASN A 105 -33.26 -11.89 -11.54
CA ASN A 105 -32.77 -11.22 -12.74
C ASN A 105 -31.57 -10.33 -12.39
N CYS A 106 -30.68 -10.12 -13.34
CA CYS A 106 -29.54 -9.24 -13.18
C CYS A 106 -29.39 -8.29 -14.38
N PRO A 107 -28.65 -7.18 -14.23
CA PRO A 107 -28.28 -6.36 -15.36
C PRO A 107 -27.60 -7.20 -16.45
N GLU A 108 -27.94 -6.93 -17.70
CA GLU A 108 -27.40 -7.68 -18.84
C GLU A 108 -25.86 -7.54 -18.87
N SER A 109 -25.16 -8.65 -18.71
CA SER A 109 -23.69 -8.67 -18.68
C SER A 109 -23.16 -9.73 -19.64
N TYR A 110 -22.32 -9.34 -20.59
CA TYR A 110 -21.69 -10.30 -21.52
C TYR A 110 -20.42 -10.88 -20.91
N LYS A 111 -20.35 -12.22 -20.84
CA LYS A 111 -19.19 -12.97 -20.34
C LYS A 111 -18.40 -13.54 -21.52
N PRO A 112 -17.28 -12.93 -21.94
CA PRO A 112 -16.48 -13.45 -23.04
C PRO A 112 -15.72 -14.72 -22.62
N GLN A 113 -15.38 -15.53 -23.62
CA GLN A 113 -14.47 -16.68 -23.52
C GLN A 113 -13.08 -16.30 -24.08
N LEU A 114 -12.03 -16.97 -23.60
CA LEU A 114 -10.65 -16.67 -24.02
C LEU A 114 -10.43 -16.73 -25.55
N THR A 115 -11.17 -17.58 -26.27
CA THR A 115 -11.15 -17.70 -27.74
C THR A 115 -11.66 -16.46 -28.47
N GLU A 116 -12.39 -15.57 -27.79
CA GLU A 116 -12.84 -14.27 -28.32
C GLU A 116 -11.80 -13.15 -28.09
N GLY A 117 -10.58 -13.50 -27.64
CA GLY A 117 -9.48 -12.56 -27.43
C GLY A 117 -9.54 -11.79 -26.10
N SER A 118 -10.53 -12.09 -25.24
CA SER A 118 -10.64 -11.52 -23.89
C SER A 118 -10.99 -12.60 -22.86
N GLY A 119 -9.97 -13.16 -22.22
CA GLY A 119 -10.13 -14.02 -21.04
C GLY A 119 -10.56 -13.18 -19.84
N ARG A 120 -11.84 -13.23 -19.50
CA ARG A 120 -12.35 -12.59 -18.27
C ARG A 120 -12.80 -13.67 -17.31
N THR A 121 -12.33 -13.61 -16.07
CA THR A 121 -12.95 -14.33 -14.95
C THR A 121 -14.02 -13.42 -14.36
N GLN A 122 -15.25 -13.90 -14.22
CA GLN A 122 -16.37 -13.10 -13.72
C GLN A 122 -17.03 -13.78 -12.53
N THR A 123 -17.11 -13.06 -11.41
CA THR A 123 -17.84 -13.52 -10.22
C THR A 123 -19.30 -13.08 -10.31
N VAL A 124 -20.21 -14.04 -10.23
CA VAL A 124 -21.65 -13.79 -10.14
C VAL A 124 -22.05 -13.96 -8.67
N ARG A 125 -22.63 -12.90 -8.10
CA ARG A 125 -23.12 -12.86 -6.71
C ARG A 125 -24.64 -12.73 -6.72
N MET A 126 -25.33 -13.66 -6.09
CA MET A 126 -26.77 -13.59 -5.84
C MET A 126 -27.02 -13.38 -4.35
N VAL A 127 -27.76 -12.33 -4.01
CA VAL A 127 -28.19 -12.04 -2.64
C VAL A 127 -29.64 -12.43 -2.51
N LEU A 128 -29.96 -13.34 -1.59
CA LEU A 128 -31.31 -13.82 -1.31
C LEU A 128 -31.74 -13.38 0.09
N ILE A 129 -32.88 -12.71 0.19
CA ILE A 129 -33.47 -12.33 1.48
C ILE A 129 -34.45 -13.43 1.91
N THR A 130 -34.32 -13.91 3.14
CA THR A 130 -35.20 -14.95 3.71
C THR A 130 -35.64 -14.58 5.13
N SER A 131 -36.76 -15.16 5.59
CA SER A 131 -37.30 -14.97 6.94
C SER A 131 -36.54 -15.74 8.04
N SER A 132 -35.75 -16.77 7.67
CA SER A 132 -34.84 -17.49 8.58
C SER A 132 -33.68 -18.11 7.80
N THR A 133 -32.47 -18.02 8.35
CA THR A 133 -31.22 -18.54 7.78
C THR A 133 -30.64 -19.73 8.55
N ASP A 134 -31.23 -20.09 9.69
CA ASP A 134 -30.70 -21.09 10.64
C ASP A 134 -30.60 -22.51 10.05
N ASN A 135 -31.42 -22.81 9.05
CA ASN A 135 -31.58 -24.15 8.50
C ASN A 135 -30.92 -24.32 7.12
N ILE A 136 -29.85 -23.58 6.85
CA ILE A 136 -29.13 -23.60 5.57
C ILE A 136 -27.70 -24.09 5.78
N THR A 137 -27.27 -25.03 4.95
CA THR A 137 -25.88 -25.51 4.98
C THR A 137 -24.97 -24.51 4.28
N MET A 138 -24.07 -23.89 5.03
CA MET A 138 -23.06 -22.97 4.51
C MET A 138 -21.97 -23.76 3.75
N LYS A 139 -21.57 -23.28 2.57
CA LYS A 139 -20.50 -23.92 1.78
C LYS A 139 -19.41 -22.89 1.50
N ILE A 140 -18.21 -23.15 2.00
CA ILE A 140 -16.99 -22.44 1.61
C ILE A 140 -16.13 -23.49 0.92
N ASP A 141 -15.93 -23.37 -0.40
CA ASP A 141 -14.97 -24.19 -1.14
C ASP A 141 -13.63 -23.43 -1.22
N PRO A 142 -12.62 -23.77 -0.41
CA PRO A 142 -11.40 -22.99 -0.31
C PRO A 142 -10.45 -23.19 -1.50
N ALA A 143 -10.71 -24.17 -2.39
CA ALA A 143 -9.79 -24.57 -3.43
C ALA A 143 -9.82 -23.66 -4.67
N VAL A 144 -10.89 -22.87 -4.86
CA VAL A 144 -11.07 -22.00 -6.05
C VAL A 144 -11.59 -20.61 -5.61
N VAL A 145 -10.84 -19.97 -4.72
CA VAL A 145 -11.13 -18.58 -4.30
C VAL A 145 -9.87 -17.76 -4.48
N LEU A 146 -9.92 -16.79 -5.38
CA LEU A 146 -9.02 -15.64 -5.35
C LEU A 146 -9.37 -14.84 -4.10
N ALA A 147 -8.67 -15.12 -3.01
CA ALA A 147 -8.79 -14.34 -1.79
C ALA A 147 -8.40 -12.89 -2.09
N THR A 148 -9.26 -11.93 -1.75
CA THR A 148 -8.86 -10.53 -1.79
C THR A 148 -7.68 -10.35 -0.83
N ARG A 149 -6.74 -9.45 -1.16
CA ARG A 149 -5.59 -9.17 -0.28
C ARG A 149 -6.02 -8.86 1.16
N LYS A 150 -7.13 -8.11 1.31
CA LYS A 150 -7.76 -7.84 2.61
C LYS A 150 -8.21 -9.10 3.35
N TYR A 151 -8.84 -10.06 2.68
CA TYR A 151 -9.23 -11.31 3.32
C TYR A 151 -8.01 -12.09 3.83
N VAL A 152 -6.91 -12.10 3.07
CA VAL A 152 -5.66 -12.76 3.48
C VAL A 152 -5.02 -12.03 4.67
N ASP A 153 -4.96 -10.71 4.63
CA ASP A 153 -4.36 -9.90 5.71
C ASP A 153 -5.18 -10.01 7.01
N ASP A 154 -6.51 -9.95 6.94
CA ASP A 154 -7.40 -10.11 8.09
C ASP A 154 -7.25 -11.51 8.73
N LYS A 155 -7.14 -12.57 7.89
CA LYS A 155 -6.95 -13.95 8.38
C LYS A 155 -5.56 -14.19 8.94
N ALA A 156 -4.52 -13.59 8.36
CA ALA A 156 -3.17 -13.66 8.90
C ALA A 156 -3.07 -12.96 10.26
N LEU A 157 -3.76 -11.84 10.43
CA LEU A 157 -3.83 -11.12 11.70
C LEU A 157 -4.59 -11.92 12.78
N GLU A 158 -5.76 -12.46 12.42
CA GLU A 158 -6.55 -13.32 13.33
C GLU A 158 -5.73 -14.52 13.81
N LEU A 159 -5.02 -15.20 12.90
CA LEU A 159 -4.15 -16.31 13.23
C LEU A 159 -2.97 -15.88 14.11
N LYS A 160 -2.36 -14.73 13.82
CA LYS A 160 -1.25 -14.20 14.62
C LYS A 160 -1.67 -13.93 16.06
N VAL A 161 -2.82 -13.26 16.25
CA VAL A 161 -3.35 -12.97 17.58
C VAL A 161 -3.64 -14.26 18.34
N TYR A 162 -4.23 -15.25 17.68
CA TYR A 162 -4.50 -16.55 18.27
C TYR A 162 -3.23 -17.31 18.68
N VAL A 163 -2.21 -17.34 17.82
CA VAL A 163 -0.94 -18.01 18.09
C VAL A 163 -0.16 -17.30 19.20
N ASP A 164 -0.13 -15.97 19.18
CA ASP A 164 0.56 -15.18 20.21
C ASP A 164 -0.12 -15.38 21.59
N ASP A 165 -1.45 -15.45 21.66
CA ASP A 165 -2.20 -15.76 22.89
C ASP A 165 -1.94 -17.20 23.39
N LEU A 166 -1.97 -18.19 22.49
CA LEU A 166 -1.64 -19.58 22.85
C LEU A 166 -0.20 -19.70 23.37
N MET A 167 0.75 -19.05 22.71
CA MET A 167 2.15 -19.08 23.12
C MET A 167 2.36 -18.35 24.45
N ALA A 168 1.71 -17.20 24.65
CA ALA A 168 1.74 -16.49 25.93
C ALA A 168 1.20 -17.37 27.08
N LYS A 169 0.10 -18.09 26.86
CA LYS A 169 -0.47 -19.04 27.83
C LYS A 169 0.43 -20.26 28.06
N HIS A 170 1.06 -20.80 27.01
CA HIS A 170 2.01 -21.91 27.11
C HIS A 170 3.26 -21.53 27.93
N LEU A 171 3.79 -20.32 27.73
CA LEU A 171 4.95 -19.81 28.48
C LEU A 171 4.59 -19.45 29.93
N ALA A 172 3.37 -18.98 30.19
CA ALA A 172 2.90 -18.67 31.53
C ALA A 172 2.52 -19.92 32.34
N ALA A 173 2.28 -21.06 31.68
CA ALA A 173 1.94 -22.30 32.36
C ALA A 173 3.14 -22.81 33.17
N PRO A 174 2.96 -23.16 34.47
CA PRO A 174 4.03 -23.72 35.29
C PRO A 174 4.53 -25.10 34.83
N ASP A 175 3.67 -25.85 34.14
CA ASP A 175 4.00 -27.14 33.53
C ASP A 175 3.18 -27.33 32.25
N PRO A 176 3.61 -26.76 31.12
CA PRO A 176 2.90 -26.91 29.86
C PRO A 176 3.02 -28.34 29.27
N HIS A 177 3.81 -29.22 29.89
CA HIS A 177 4.16 -30.53 29.38
C HIS A 177 4.22 -31.59 30.50
N SER A 178 3.06 -31.89 31.07
CA SER A 178 2.89 -32.77 32.24
C SER A 178 3.35 -34.21 32.06
N GLN A 179 3.69 -34.65 30.84
CA GLN A 179 4.29 -35.96 30.58
C GLN A 179 5.78 -36.04 30.93
N TYR A 180 6.44 -34.93 31.22
CA TYR A 180 7.86 -34.88 31.59
C TYR A 180 8.02 -34.47 33.05
N ALA A 181 9.00 -35.06 33.73
CA ALA A 181 9.38 -34.62 35.06
C ALA A 181 9.88 -33.16 35.01
N GLN A 182 9.37 -32.30 35.88
CA GLN A 182 9.78 -30.89 35.96
C GLN A 182 11.29 -30.78 36.17
N LYS A 183 11.93 -29.82 35.50
CA LYS A 183 13.39 -29.62 35.64
C LYS A 183 13.77 -29.10 37.03
N ASP A 184 12.89 -28.30 37.63
CA ASP A 184 13.05 -27.82 39.01
C ASP A 184 12.17 -28.63 39.94
N SER A 185 12.82 -29.34 40.87
CA SER A 185 12.20 -30.12 41.94
C SER A 185 11.10 -31.07 41.46
N PRO A 186 11.41 -32.00 40.53
CA PRO A 186 10.42 -32.97 40.08
C PRO A 186 9.91 -33.80 41.25
N THR A 187 8.60 -33.78 41.47
CA THR A 187 7.97 -34.73 42.39
C THR A 187 7.89 -36.08 41.69
N LEU A 188 8.83 -36.98 42.00
CA LEU A 188 8.86 -38.32 41.43
C LEU A 188 7.76 -39.18 42.09
N THR A 189 6.72 -39.53 41.34
CA THR A 189 5.64 -40.43 41.79
C THR A 189 5.80 -41.82 41.13
N GLY A 190 5.35 -42.88 41.80
CA GLY A 190 5.49 -44.27 41.31
C GLY A 190 6.81 -44.96 41.73
N ILE A 191 7.37 -45.81 40.85
CA ILE A 191 8.64 -46.54 41.07
C ILE A 191 9.68 -46.07 40.03
N PRO A 192 10.30 -44.89 40.21
CA PRO A 192 11.30 -44.38 39.28
C PRO A 192 12.50 -45.32 39.22
N LYS A 193 12.83 -45.81 38.01
CA LYS A 193 13.98 -46.70 37.77
C LYS A 193 15.18 -45.86 37.36
N VAL A 194 16.28 -46.05 38.09
CA VAL A 194 17.59 -45.45 37.78
C VAL A 194 18.64 -46.56 37.75
N PRO A 195 19.68 -46.48 36.90
CA PRO A 195 20.75 -47.47 36.87
C PRO A 195 21.43 -47.63 38.23
N THR A 196 21.75 -48.87 38.64
CA THR A 196 22.52 -49.13 39.88
C THR A 196 23.94 -48.62 39.73
N PRO A 197 24.36 -47.62 40.53
CA PRO A 197 25.73 -47.13 40.49
C PRO A 197 26.72 -48.23 40.91
N ALA A 198 27.92 -48.22 40.33
CA ALA A 198 29.01 -49.10 40.78
C ALA A 198 29.45 -48.75 42.22
N ALA A 199 29.94 -49.73 42.98
CA ALA A 199 30.44 -49.51 44.33
C ALA A 199 31.51 -48.40 44.38
N GLY A 200 31.38 -47.48 45.34
CA GLY A 200 32.26 -46.31 45.46
C GLY A 200 31.92 -45.16 44.51
N ASN A 201 30.85 -45.25 43.71
CA ASN A 201 30.36 -44.12 42.93
C ASN A 201 29.85 -43.01 43.86
N SER A 202 30.43 -41.82 43.68
CA SER A 202 30.21 -40.61 44.49
C SER A 202 29.59 -39.47 43.69
N THR A 203 29.01 -39.78 42.52
CA THR A 203 28.34 -38.79 41.67
C THR A 203 26.96 -38.43 42.24
N LYS A 204 26.39 -37.32 41.77
CA LYS A 204 25.05 -36.83 42.19
C LYS A 204 23.88 -37.61 41.56
N GLN A 205 24.15 -38.82 41.08
CA GLN A 205 23.11 -39.72 40.59
C GLN A 205 22.20 -40.11 41.75
N ILE A 206 20.91 -40.32 41.47
CA ILE A 206 19.96 -40.81 42.48
C ILE A 206 20.41 -42.21 42.93
N ALA A 207 20.66 -42.39 44.23
CA ALA A 207 21.03 -43.69 44.79
C ALA A 207 19.80 -44.60 44.84
N ASN A 208 19.91 -45.80 44.25
CA ASN A 208 18.84 -46.79 44.32
C ASN A 208 19.02 -47.75 45.50
N THR A 209 17.98 -48.51 45.79
CA THR A 209 17.89 -49.38 46.97
C THR A 209 18.99 -50.46 47.00
N GLU A 210 19.37 -50.98 45.84
CA GLU A 210 20.39 -52.02 45.69
C GLU A 210 21.80 -51.50 46.07
N PHE A 211 22.14 -50.27 45.66
CA PHE A 211 23.40 -49.62 46.03
C PHE A 211 23.52 -49.36 47.54
N VAL A 212 22.43 -48.94 48.20
CA VAL A 212 22.44 -48.64 49.64
C VAL A 212 22.54 -49.92 50.48
N ALA A 213 21.77 -50.96 50.13
CA ALA A 213 21.78 -52.22 50.87
C ALA A 213 23.17 -52.91 50.81
N SER A 214 23.79 -52.92 49.65
CA SER A 214 25.15 -53.47 49.47
C SER A 214 26.21 -52.67 50.23
N SER A 215 26.09 -51.34 50.27
CA SER A 215 27.01 -50.48 51.04
C SER A 215 26.91 -50.71 52.56
N ILE A 216 25.68 -50.87 53.09
CA ILE A 216 25.46 -51.13 54.52
C ILE A 216 25.98 -52.51 54.91
N ALA A 217 25.75 -53.54 54.08
CA ALA A 217 26.23 -54.90 54.34
C ALA A 217 27.77 -54.95 54.40
N ALA A 218 28.47 -54.22 53.52
CA ALA A 218 29.92 -54.09 53.55
C ALA A 218 30.43 -53.40 54.84
N MET A 219 29.70 -52.40 55.35
CA MET A 219 30.04 -51.71 56.59
C MET A 219 29.83 -52.59 57.84
N VAL A 220 28.75 -53.36 57.91
CA VAL A 220 28.48 -54.24 59.07
C VAL A 220 29.44 -55.43 59.11
N GLY A 221 29.82 -56.00 57.97
CA GLY A 221 30.75 -57.12 57.89
C GLY A 221 32.20 -56.81 58.32
N SER A 222 32.55 -55.54 58.52
CA SER A 222 33.91 -55.10 58.84
C SER A 222 34.16 -54.80 60.33
N ALA A 223 33.16 -54.94 61.21
CA ALA A 223 33.25 -54.51 62.62
C ALA A 223 33.16 -55.58 63.76
N PRO A 224 33.56 -56.87 63.64
CA PRO A 224 33.56 -57.80 64.78
C PRO A 224 34.48 -57.39 65.95
N ALA A 225 35.66 -56.84 65.64
CA ALA A 225 36.60 -56.34 66.65
C ALA A 225 36.10 -55.08 67.38
N ALA A 226 35.15 -54.36 66.78
CA ALA A 226 34.62 -53.11 67.35
C ALA A 226 33.70 -53.37 68.56
N LEU A 227 33.03 -54.53 68.61
CA LEU A 227 32.19 -54.90 69.76
C LEU A 227 33.02 -55.33 70.97
N ASP A 228 34.15 -56.01 70.73
CA ASP A 228 35.13 -56.39 71.76
C ASP A 228 35.72 -55.13 72.42
N THR A 229 36.08 -54.14 71.60
CA THR A 229 36.53 -52.84 72.09
C THR A 229 35.49 -52.08 72.91
N LEU A 230 34.17 -52.26 72.70
CA LEU A 230 33.15 -51.60 73.53
C LEU A 230 33.12 -52.17 74.96
N ASN A 231 33.39 -53.48 75.11
CA ASN A 231 33.49 -54.14 76.40
C ASN A 231 34.77 -53.72 77.14
N GLU A 232 35.90 -53.61 76.41
CA GLU A 232 37.14 -53.08 76.95
C GLU A 232 37.01 -51.59 77.34
N LEU A 233 36.28 -50.78 76.57
CA LEU A 233 35.98 -49.39 76.93
C LEU A 233 35.14 -49.27 78.21
N ALA A 234 34.10 -50.11 78.38
CA ALA A 234 33.28 -50.09 79.58
C ALA A 234 34.09 -50.41 80.85
N ALA A 235 35.02 -51.36 80.75
CA ALA A 235 35.95 -51.70 81.82
C ALA A 235 36.99 -50.58 82.06
N ALA A 236 37.54 -49.96 81.01
CA ALA A 236 38.51 -48.87 81.12
C ALA A 236 37.93 -47.58 81.72
N LEU A 237 36.62 -47.35 81.57
CA LEU A 237 35.88 -46.26 82.21
C LEU A 237 35.38 -46.62 83.62
N GLY A 238 35.85 -47.74 84.17
CA GLY A 238 35.64 -48.14 85.56
C GLY A 238 34.26 -48.69 85.88
N ASN A 239 33.45 -49.06 84.88
CA ASN A 239 32.04 -49.42 85.04
C ASN A 239 31.21 -48.36 85.79
N ASP A 240 31.59 -47.07 85.70
CA ASP A 240 30.90 -45.98 86.40
C ASP A 240 29.59 -45.59 85.68
N PRO A 241 28.40 -45.84 86.27
CA PRO A 241 27.11 -45.47 85.67
C PRO A 241 26.94 -43.94 85.54
N ASN A 242 27.72 -43.17 86.31
CA ASN A 242 27.70 -41.71 86.35
C ASN A 242 29.00 -41.10 85.81
N PHE A 243 29.75 -41.85 85.00
CA PHE A 243 31.04 -41.42 84.43
C PHE A 243 30.97 -40.02 83.81
N ALA A 244 29.86 -39.73 83.13
CA ALA A 244 29.59 -38.42 82.55
C ALA A 244 29.59 -37.28 83.60
N THR A 245 28.92 -37.47 84.73
CA THR A 245 28.88 -36.49 85.84
C THR A 245 30.27 -36.31 86.46
N THR A 246 31.00 -37.41 86.66
CA THR A 246 32.36 -37.42 87.20
C THR A 246 33.33 -36.62 86.31
N MET A 247 33.27 -36.83 85.00
CA MET A 247 34.10 -36.08 84.03
C MET A 247 33.64 -34.63 83.83
N ILE A 248 32.34 -34.35 83.84
CA ILE A 248 31.82 -32.98 83.74
C ILE A 248 32.34 -32.11 84.88
N ASN A 249 32.39 -32.63 86.11
CA ASN A 249 32.92 -31.89 87.25
C ASN A 249 34.43 -31.65 87.14
N ALA A 250 35.19 -32.56 86.52
CA ALA A 250 36.62 -32.40 86.28
C ALA A 250 36.94 -31.45 85.11
N LEU A 251 36.12 -31.47 84.05
CA LEU A 251 36.25 -30.55 82.90
C LEU A 251 35.78 -29.13 83.22
N ALA A 252 34.76 -28.97 84.06
CA ALA A 252 34.27 -27.65 84.47
C ALA A 252 35.32 -26.82 85.23
N GLY A 253 36.35 -27.47 85.80
CA GLY A 253 37.46 -26.82 86.49
C GLY A 253 38.64 -26.40 85.60
N LYS A 254 38.61 -26.65 84.28
CA LYS A 254 39.72 -26.30 83.37
C LYS A 254 39.31 -25.31 82.30
N GLN A 255 40.10 -24.26 82.13
CA GLN A 255 40.09 -23.48 80.90
C GLN A 255 40.68 -24.34 79.77
N PRO A 256 40.09 -24.39 78.56
CA PRO A 256 40.63 -25.19 77.47
C PRO A 256 42.04 -24.76 77.10
N LEU A 257 42.97 -25.71 77.13
CA LEU A 257 44.35 -25.52 76.71
C LEU A 257 44.40 -25.59 75.18
N ASP A 258 44.15 -24.47 74.55
CA ASP A 258 44.37 -24.28 73.13
C ASP A 258 45.56 -23.34 72.95
N ASN A 259 46.52 -23.69 72.08
CA ASN A 259 47.71 -22.88 71.87
C ASN A 259 47.33 -21.47 71.37
N THR A 260 46.25 -21.36 70.60
CA THR A 260 45.70 -20.09 70.16
C THR A 260 45.07 -19.35 71.34
N LEU A 261 44.13 -19.90 72.10
CA LEU A 261 43.57 -19.28 73.31
C LEU A 261 44.62 -18.93 74.36
N THR A 262 45.68 -19.74 74.50
CA THR A 262 46.82 -19.49 75.41
C THR A 262 47.67 -18.33 74.90
N ASN A 263 47.93 -18.26 73.59
CA ASN A 263 48.63 -17.12 72.98
C ASN A 263 47.76 -15.86 72.91
N LEU A 264 46.45 -15.99 72.73
CA LEU A 264 45.47 -14.89 72.70
C LEU A 264 45.21 -14.35 74.11
N SER A 265 45.25 -15.22 75.14
CA SER A 265 45.08 -14.83 76.53
C SER A 265 46.20 -13.86 76.93
N GLY A 266 45.84 -12.61 77.22
CA GLY A 266 46.78 -11.55 77.58
C GLY A 266 47.28 -10.66 76.43
N LYS A 267 46.83 -10.86 75.18
CA LYS A 267 47.12 -9.94 74.05
C LYS A 267 46.07 -8.82 73.95
N ASP A 268 46.50 -7.64 73.49
CA ASP A 268 45.62 -6.53 73.12
C ASP A 268 45.12 -6.67 71.67
N ILE A 269 44.23 -5.76 71.24
CA ILE A 269 43.58 -5.81 69.92
C ILE A 269 44.60 -5.82 68.77
N ALA A 270 45.70 -5.06 68.88
CA ALA A 270 46.76 -5.03 67.88
C ALA A 270 47.54 -6.36 67.83
N GLY A 271 47.80 -6.96 68.99
CA GLY A 271 48.42 -8.28 69.10
C GLY A 271 47.56 -9.40 68.52
N LEU A 272 46.23 -9.32 68.68
CA LEU A 272 45.27 -10.29 68.12
C LEU A 272 45.25 -10.26 66.58
N LEU A 273 45.17 -9.07 65.98
CA LEU A 273 45.15 -8.89 64.52
C LEU A 273 46.45 -9.37 63.86
N THR A 274 47.58 -9.19 64.55
CA THR A 274 48.88 -9.66 64.10
C THR A 274 48.98 -11.19 64.18
N TYR A 275 48.52 -11.79 65.28
CA TYR A 275 48.55 -13.24 65.48
C TYR A 275 47.71 -13.98 64.44
N LEU A 276 46.53 -13.44 64.09
CA LEU A 276 45.64 -14.03 63.09
C LEU A 276 46.06 -13.74 61.64
N GLY A 277 47.12 -12.94 61.42
CA GLY A 277 47.54 -12.52 60.08
C GLY A 277 46.55 -11.59 59.38
N LEU A 278 45.54 -11.11 60.11
CA LEU A 278 44.46 -10.28 59.58
C LEU A 278 44.81 -8.80 59.54
N GLY A 279 46.02 -8.40 59.93
CA GLY A 279 46.43 -6.99 59.95
C GLY A 279 46.27 -6.29 58.60
N GLU A 280 46.74 -6.90 57.51
CA GLU A 280 46.58 -6.34 56.16
C GLU A 280 45.13 -6.49 55.64
N THR A 281 44.45 -7.60 55.94
CA THR A 281 43.04 -7.81 55.57
C THR A 281 42.10 -6.80 56.25
N ALA A 282 42.33 -6.50 57.53
CA ALA A 282 41.56 -5.51 58.29
C ALA A 282 41.81 -4.09 57.77
N LYS A 283 43.06 -3.77 57.36
CA LYS A 283 43.37 -2.49 56.69
C LYS A 283 42.67 -2.36 55.34
N GLN A 284 42.58 -3.43 54.56
CA GLN A 284 41.83 -3.40 53.29
C GLN A 284 40.31 -3.33 53.50
N ALA A 285 39.79 -3.94 54.56
CA ALA A 285 38.37 -3.87 54.93
C ALA A 285 37.92 -2.45 55.32
N ALA A 286 38.82 -1.60 55.81
CA ALA A 286 38.51 -0.20 56.16
C ALA A 286 38.03 0.65 54.96
N GLY A 287 38.26 0.20 53.72
CA GLY A 287 37.77 0.84 52.50
C GLY A 287 36.92 -0.09 51.62
N ALA A 288 36.46 -1.23 52.14
CA ALA A 288 35.64 -2.18 51.39
C ALA A 288 34.16 -1.80 51.45
N VAL A 289 33.45 -1.99 50.33
CA VAL A 289 32.02 -1.70 50.22
C VAL A 289 31.21 -2.67 51.11
N GLN A 290 30.47 -2.14 52.07
CA GLN A 290 29.64 -2.90 52.99
C GLN A 290 28.43 -3.50 52.29
N LYS A 291 28.04 -4.71 52.73
CA LYS A 291 26.88 -5.45 52.21
C LYS A 291 25.54 -4.71 52.39
N THR A 292 25.45 -3.84 53.40
CA THR A 292 24.27 -3.02 53.70
C THR A 292 24.20 -1.74 52.87
N GLY A 293 25.19 -1.50 52.01
CA GLY A 293 25.37 -0.27 51.26
C GLY A 293 26.37 0.67 51.94
N ASP A 294 27.19 1.31 51.11
CA ASP A 294 28.14 2.37 51.48
C ASP A 294 28.02 3.55 50.51
N GLU A 295 28.34 4.75 50.99
CA GLU A 295 28.66 5.89 50.14
C GLU A 295 30.11 5.77 49.64
N MET A 296 30.29 5.24 48.43
CA MET A 296 31.61 5.10 47.79
C MET A 296 32.18 6.47 47.39
N ASN A 297 32.81 7.16 48.33
CA ASN A 297 33.51 8.42 48.08
C ASN A 297 34.84 8.15 47.35
N GLY A 298 34.81 8.05 46.02
CA GLY A 298 36.01 7.87 45.19
C GLY A 298 35.76 7.12 43.87
N LYS A 299 36.83 6.95 43.08
CA LYS A 299 36.76 6.25 41.79
C LYS A 299 36.75 4.73 42.01
N LEU A 300 35.61 4.07 41.70
CA LEU A 300 35.53 2.61 41.66
C LEU A 300 36.31 2.07 40.45
N THR A 301 37.42 1.38 40.70
CA THR A 301 38.29 0.84 39.64
C THR A 301 37.92 -0.62 39.38
N LEU A 302 37.29 -0.90 38.24
CA LEU A 302 36.89 -2.25 37.83
C LEU A 302 37.93 -2.80 36.81
N PRO A 303 38.73 -3.83 37.16
CA PRO A 303 39.87 -4.27 36.34
C PRO A 303 39.48 -4.93 35.00
N GLN A 304 38.22 -5.32 34.81
CA GLN A 304 37.67 -5.75 33.51
C GLN A 304 36.21 -5.37 33.40
N THR A 305 35.88 -4.37 32.58
CA THR A 305 34.56 -4.33 31.92
C THR A 305 34.71 -3.73 30.52
N SER A 306 34.48 -4.52 29.48
CA SER A 306 34.32 -4.02 28.10
C SER A 306 32.89 -3.53 27.83
N SER A 307 32.00 -3.49 28.84
CA SER A 307 30.60 -3.08 28.67
C SER A 307 29.98 -2.23 29.79
N PHE A 308 30.69 -1.96 30.90
CA PHE A 308 30.25 -0.97 31.88
C PHE A 308 31.29 0.16 31.93
N GLY A 309 31.09 1.19 31.10
CA GLY A 309 32.00 2.34 30.93
C GLY A 309 32.07 3.28 32.14
N VAL A 310 32.30 2.76 33.34
CA VAL A 310 32.51 3.53 34.57
C VAL A 310 34.01 3.60 34.85
N ASN A 311 34.72 4.43 34.09
CA ASN A 311 36.14 4.73 34.36
C ASN A 311 36.54 6.19 34.02
N THR A 312 35.57 7.07 33.80
CA THR A 312 35.79 8.50 33.56
C THR A 312 35.38 9.30 34.79
N ASN A 313 36.05 10.41 35.07
CA ASN A 313 35.64 11.30 36.16
C ASN A 313 34.36 12.01 35.72
N ASN A 314 33.24 11.80 36.38
CA ASN A 314 31.99 12.46 36.00
C ASN A 314 32.02 13.95 36.39
N THR A 315 32.16 14.85 35.41
CA THR A 315 32.03 16.32 35.60
C THR A 315 30.64 16.84 35.29
N LEU A 316 29.71 16.00 34.80
CA LEU A 316 28.30 16.36 34.61
C LEU A 316 27.61 16.67 35.94
N GLY A 317 28.01 16.01 37.03
CA GLY A 317 27.49 16.22 38.38
C GLY A 317 26.04 15.75 38.57
N GLY A 318 25.56 15.76 39.82
CA GLY A 318 24.22 15.28 40.19
C GLY A 318 23.98 13.80 39.85
N SER A 319 22.73 13.43 39.58
CA SER A 319 22.34 12.09 39.13
C SER A 319 22.69 11.92 37.64
N SER A 320 23.91 11.48 37.35
CA SER A 320 24.40 11.33 35.97
C SER A 320 25.35 10.15 35.78
N ILE A 321 25.48 9.74 34.52
CA ILE A 321 26.40 8.71 34.03
C ILE A 321 27.22 9.36 32.92
N ALA A 322 28.54 9.49 33.11
CA ALA A 322 29.46 9.89 32.05
C ALA A 322 29.86 8.67 31.19
N ILE A 323 29.98 8.85 29.87
CA ILE A 323 30.23 7.79 28.89
C ILE A 323 31.34 8.24 27.94
N GLY A 324 32.46 7.51 27.93
CA GLY A 324 33.59 7.75 27.02
C GLY A 324 34.57 8.82 27.51
N ASP A 325 34.09 10.00 27.91
CA ASP A 325 34.86 11.10 28.50
C ASP A 325 34.22 11.58 29.83
N ASN A 326 34.65 12.72 30.36
CA ASN A 326 34.17 13.25 31.65
C ASN A 326 32.87 14.08 31.56
N ASP A 327 32.49 14.56 30.37
CA ASP A 327 31.45 15.56 30.18
C ASP A 327 30.40 15.19 29.10
N THR A 328 30.40 13.96 28.61
CA THR A 328 29.38 13.37 27.75
C THR A 328 28.66 12.23 28.47
N GLY A 329 27.33 12.11 28.31
CA GLY A 329 26.58 11.01 28.92
C GLY A 329 25.09 11.29 29.18
N LEU A 330 24.55 10.69 30.24
CA LEU A 330 23.15 10.81 30.66
C LEU A 330 23.05 11.56 31.99
N LYS A 331 22.10 12.47 32.14
CA LYS A 331 21.91 13.26 33.37
C LYS A 331 20.43 13.47 33.68
N GLY A 332 20.03 13.34 34.94
CA GLY A 332 18.70 13.74 35.38
C GLY A 332 18.49 15.25 35.19
N ASN A 333 17.38 15.64 34.59
CA ASN A 333 17.08 17.02 34.21
C ASN A 333 15.72 17.51 34.75
N GLY A 334 15.50 17.27 36.04
CA GLY A 334 14.20 17.44 36.70
C GLY A 334 13.42 16.12 36.79
N ASP A 335 12.28 16.15 37.47
CA ASP A 335 11.42 14.98 37.63
C ASP A 335 10.89 14.49 36.27
N GLY A 336 10.94 13.17 36.05
CA GLY A 336 10.53 12.53 34.79
C GLY A 336 11.42 12.78 33.56
N ASN A 337 12.47 13.62 33.66
CA ASN A 337 13.29 14.04 32.52
C ASN A 337 14.70 13.40 32.54
N LEU A 338 15.06 12.67 31.48
CA LEU A 338 16.42 12.15 31.28
C LEU A 338 17.13 12.90 30.14
N ALA A 339 18.15 13.69 30.47
CA ALA A 339 18.95 14.44 29.50
C ALA A 339 20.12 13.64 28.94
N PHE A 340 20.42 13.92 27.67
CA PHE A 340 21.65 13.61 26.97
C PHE A 340 22.58 14.81 27.01
N MET A 341 23.78 14.59 27.51
CA MET A 341 24.84 15.58 27.62
C MET A 341 25.95 15.24 26.65
N ALA A 342 26.52 16.22 25.96
CA ALA A 342 27.71 16.07 25.14
C ALA A 342 28.63 17.28 25.37
N ASN A 343 29.87 17.04 25.78
CA ASN A 343 30.84 18.09 26.13
C ASN A 343 30.26 19.16 27.08
N ASN A 344 29.56 18.71 28.13
CA ASN A 344 28.87 19.52 29.14
C ASN A 344 27.70 20.38 28.60
N VAL A 345 27.22 20.13 27.39
CA VAL A 345 26.07 20.82 26.78
C VAL A 345 24.89 19.86 26.73
N LEU A 346 23.69 20.34 27.08
CA LEU A 346 22.45 19.59 26.87
C LEU A 346 22.27 19.35 25.36
N ALA A 347 22.46 18.13 24.90
CA ALA A 347 22.21 17.71 23.53
C ALA A 347 20.71 17.44 23.32
N GLY A 348 20.02 16.89 24.31
CA GLY A 348 18.58 16.62 24.26
C GLY A 348 18.07 15.97 25.53
N TYR A 349 16.79 15.61 25.59
CA TYR A 349 16.22 14.86 26.72
C TYR A 349 14.96 14.07 26.31
N PHE A 350 14.63 13.06 27.10
CA PHE A 350 13.33 12.38 27.07
C PHE A 350 12.52 12.75 28.31
N ASN A 351 11.21 12.86 28.16
CA ASN A 351 10.24 12.82 29.25
C ASN A 351 9.04 11.92 28.89
N GLU A 352 8.04 11.86 29.75
CA GLU A 352 6.85 11.01 29.56
C GLU A 352 6.02 11.38 28.31
N ASN A 353 6.17 12.59 27.78
CA ASN A 353 5.35 13.14 26.69
C ASN A 353 6.15 13.39 25.39
N GLU A 354 7.48 13.53 25.45
CA GLU A 354 8.29 13.99 24.32
C GLU A 354 9.77 13.57 24.36
N LEU A 355 10.39 13.54 23.16
CA LEU A 355 11.82 13.47 22.92
C LEU A 355 12.28 14.80 22.30
N GLN A 356 13.09 15.56 23.03
CA GLN A 356 13.61 16.86 22.58
C GLN A 356 15.13 16.82 22.35
N HIS A 357 15.62 17.66 21.44
CA HIS A 357 17.05 17.86 21.16
C HIS A 357 17.35 19.34 20.93
N SER A 358 18.46 19.83 21.48
CA SER A 358 18.79 21.26 21.56
C SER A 358 19.34 21.87 20.27
N LYS A 359 19.73 21.01 19.31
CA LYS A 359 20.26 21.37 17.98
C LYS A 359 19.64 20.51 16.88
N LYS A 360 20.03 20.75 15.61
CA LYS A 360 19.58 19.97 14.44
C LYS A 360 19.79 18.48 14.69
N MET A 361 18.72 17.74 14.94
CA MET A 361 18.74 16.30 14.78
C MET A 361 18.75 16.02 13.28
N LEU A 362 19.67 15.19 12.80
CA LEU A 362 19.53 14.56 11.47
C LEU A 362 18.50 13.43 11.56
N THR A 363 17.32 13.74 12.07
CA THR A 363 16.17 12.83 12.11
C THR A 363 15.52 12.88 10.74
N LYS A 364 15.71 11.82 9.96
CA LYS A 364 15.12 11.71 8.63
C LYS A 364 13.59 11.76 8.64
N ASN A 365 12.87 11.53 9.75
CA ASN A 365 11.41 11.51 9.74
C ASN A 365 10.75 11.81 11.11
N PHE A 366 9.57 12.46 11.04
CA PHE A 366 8.46 12.54 12.01
C PHE A 366 8.48 13.60 13.13
N GLN A 367 8.22 14.86 12.76
CA GLN A 367 7.55 15.82 13.64
C GLN A 367 6.19 16.22 13.03
N ALA A 368 5.20 15.35 13.20
CA ALA A 368 3.78 15.68 13.25
C ALA A 368 3.01 14.40 13.60
N LEU A 369 2.97 14.03 14.88
CA LEU A 369 2.27 12.82 15.35
C LEU A 369 0.96 13.13 16.09
N VAL A 370 0.49 14.38 16.07
CA VAL A 370 -0.78 14.75 16.72
C VAL A 370 -1.66 15.50 15.73
N ASP A 371 -2.90 15.03 15.56
CA ASP A 371 -3.92 15.68 14.74
C ASP A 371 -4.17 17.11 15.22
N ASN A 372 -4.45 18.01 14.26
CA ASN A 372 -4.75 19.44 14.49
C ASN A 372 -3.60 20.34 15.00
N ASN A 373 -2.34 19.91 14.97
CA ASN A 373 -1.21 20.83 15.17
C ASN A 373 -0.74 21.45 13.84
N TRP A 374 -0.14 22.65 13.89
CA TRP A 374 0.43 23.28 12.69
C TRP A 374 1.68 22.51 12.25
N PRO A 375 1.71 21.95 11.03
CA PRO A 375 2.92 21.31 10.53
C PRO A 375 4.00 22.36 10.24
N GLU A 376 5.27 21.95 10.31
CA GLU A 376 6.40 22.83 10.02
C GLU A 376 6.24 23.51 8.65
N GLY A 377 6.31 24.83 8.63
CA GLY A 377 6.15 25.63 7.41
C GLY A 377 4.72 25.81 6.89
N ALA A 378 3.69 25.39 7.63
CA ALA A 378 2.32 25.85 7.35
C ALA A 378 2.17 27.36 7.55
N GLY A 379 1.38 28.00 6.68
CA GLY A 379 1.00 29.40 6.79
C GLY A 379 0.84 30.10 5.46
N GLY A 380 0.92 31.44 5.48
CA GLY A 380 0.85 32.26 4.27
C GLY A 380 2.06 32.09 3.34
N PHE A 381 1.90 32.47 2.08
CA PHE A 381 2.95 32.32 1.05
C PHE A 381 4.23 33.10 1.34
N SER A 382 4.15 34.23 2.05
CA SER A 382 5.32 35.07 2.39
C SER A 382 6.37 34.33 3.22
N GLY A 383 5.96 33.37 4.07
CA GLY A 383 6.87 32.57 4.90
C GLY A 383 7.46 31.34 4.20
N GLN A 384 7.11 31.06 2.94
CA GLN A 384 7.45 29.77 2.31
C GLN A 384 8.91 29.65 1.86
N LEU A 385 9.63 30.77 1.74
CA LEU A 385 11.08 30.77 1.45
C LEU A 385 11.92 30.43 2.69
N SER A 386 11.50 30.91 3.86
CA SER A 386 12.26 30.79 5.12
C SER A 386 11.89 29.56 5.93
N SER A 387 10.72 28.95 5.70
CA SER A 387 10.25 27.74 6.41
C SER A 387 10.60 26.44 5.69
N GLU A 388 10.69 25.33 6.42
CA GLU A 388 10.85 23.98 5.85
C GLU A 388 9.49 23.32 5.54
N ALA A 389 9.47 22.01 5.30
CA ALA A 389 8.25 21.22 5.16
C ALA A 389 8.46 19.81 5.75
N PRO A 390 7.44 19.24 6.41
CA PRO A 390 7.48 17.84 6.82
C PRO A 390 7.38 16.92 5.60
N PHE A 391 7.73 15.63 5.75
CA PHE A 391 7.53 14.59 4.71
C PHE A 391 6.08 14.08 4.64
N SER A 392 5.31 14.28 5.72
CA SER A 392 3.89 13.92 5.82
C SER A 392 3.20 14.90 6.75
N VAL A 393 1.98 15.29 6.40
CA VAL A 393 1.12 16.15 7.22
C VAL A 393 -0.07 15.29 7.69
N PRO A 394 -0.27 15.09 9.01
CA PRO A 394 -1.46 14.42 9.53
C PRO A 394 -2.72 15.25 9.23
N MET A 395 -3.90 14.71 9.53
CA MET A 395 -5.13 15.44 9.27
C MET A 395 -5.18 16.74 10.08
N VAL A 396 -5.37 17.87 9.39
CA VAL A 396 -5.56 19.20 10.00
C VAL A 396 -6.94 19.72 9.63
N HIS A 397 -7.77 20.00 10.63
CA HIS A 397 -9.08 20.61 10.42
C HIS A 397 -8.97 22.14 10.43
N ARG A 398 -9.49 22.81 9.39
CA ARG A 398 -9.35 24.25 9.18
C ARG A 398 -10.67 24.88 8.75
N GLN A 399 -10.75 26.21 8.90
CA GLN A 399 -11.87 26.97 8.37
C GLN A 399 -11.78 27.01 6.84
N ASN A 400 -12.94 26.97 6.18
CA ASN A 400 -12.99 27.17 4.73
C ASN A 400 -12.42 28.57 4.41
N ASN A 401 -11.54 28.65 3.41
CA ASN A 401 -10.98 29.90 2.90
C ASN A 401 -10.09 30.70 3.88
N ASP A 402 -9.36 30.04 4.76
CA ASP A 402 -8.43 30.73 5.67
C ASP A 402 -7.08 31.13 5.00
N ASN A 403 -6.93 30.81 3.70
CA ASN A 403 -5.80 31.16 2.85
C ASN A 403 -4.44 30.63 3.32
N ASN A 404 -4.41 29.40 3.87
CA ASN A 404 -3.17 28.76 4.30
C ASN A 404 -2.69 27.69 3.33
N PHE A 405 -1.36 27.60 3.20
CA PHE A 405 -0.67 26.55 2.47
C PHE A 405 0.06 25.62 3.43
N PHE A 406 -0.17 24.32 3.27
CA PHE A 406 0.37 23.24 4.08
C PHE A 406 1.33 22.43 3.21
N PRO A 407 2.64 22.71 3.23
CA PRO A 407 3.60 22.00 2.39
C PRO A 407 3.78 20.55 2.87
N LEU A 408 3.73 19.61 1.92
CA LEU A 408 4.00 18.17 2.11
C LEU A 408 5.44 17.78 1.77
N LEU A 409 6.09 18.60 0.95
CA LEU A 409 7.51 18.50 0.60
C LEU A 409 7.96 19.86 0.10
N LYS A 410 9.21 20.22 0.40
CA LYS A 410 9.83 21.48 -0.02
C LYS A 410 11.30 21.27 -0.35
N GLY A 411 11.74 21.85 -1.46
CA GLY A 411 13.13 21.94 -1.85
C GLY A 411 13.53 23.40 -2.05
N LYS A 412 14.72 23.76 -1.58
CA LYS A 412 15.28 25.10 -1.73
C LYS A 412 16.63 25.01 -2.43
N VAL A 413 16.79 25.76 -3.50
CA VAL A 413 18.06 25.84 -4.24
C VAL A 413 18.32 27.30 -4.60
N SER A 414 19.56 27.73 -4.45
CA SER A 414 20.06 29.00 -4.96
C SER A 414 21.17 28.72 -5.98
N LEU A 415 21.19 29.48 -7.06
CA LEU A 415 22.35 29.55 -7.94
C LEU A 415 23.38 30.50 -7.32
N GLU A 416 24.67 30.32 -7.64
CA GLU A 416 25.77 31.13 -7.10
C GLU A 416 25.60 32.64 -7.40
N SER A 417 25.02 32.98 -8.55
CA SER A 417 24.72 34.35 -8.97
C SER A 417 23.22 34.68 -9.02
N GLY A 418 22.36 33.79 -8.51
CA GLY A 418 20.91 33.90 -8.63
C GLY A 418 20.19 34.02 -7.29
N TYR A 419 18.88 34.25 -7.36
CA TYR A 419 18.02 34.31 -6.18
C TYR A 419 17.54 32.92 -5.77
N PRO A 420 17.33 32.67 -4.46
CA PRO A 420 16.86 31.38 -3.98
C PRO A 420 15.41 31.12 -4.42
N VAL A 421 15.12 29.88 -4.79
CA VAL A 421 13.76 29.41 -5.07
C VAL A 421 13.39 28.30 -4.11
N ALA A 422 12.27 28.45 -3.42
CA ALA A 422 11.60 27.39 -2.68
C ALA A 422 10.48 26.80 -3.54
N ALA A 423 10.62 25.54 -3.94
CA ALA A 423 9.58 24.77 -4.60
C ALA A 423 8.90 23.87 -3.57
N SER A 424 7.59 24.02 -3.40
CA SER A 424 6.79 23.28 -2.43
C SER A 424 5.60 22.61 -3.11
N PHE A 425 5.31 21.37 -2.73
CA PHE A 425 4.06 20.70 -3.08
C PHE A 425 3.25 20.51 -1.80
N GLY A 426 1.97 20.86 -1.81
CA GLY A 426 1.17 20.91 -0.60
C GLY A 426 -0.32 21.08 -0.82
N ILE A 427 -1.03 21.27 0.29
CA ILE A 427 -2.47 21.49 0.34
C ILE A 427 -2.74 22.97 0.58
N LEU A 428 -3.72 23.53 -0.14
CA LEU A 428 -4.13 24.92 -0.09
C LEU A 428 -5.58 25.01 0.37
N THR A 429 -5.85 25.92 1.29
CA THR A 429 -7.17 26.15 1.89
C THR A 429 -7.73 27.52 1.50
N SER A 430 -7.43 27.96 0.28
CA SER A 430 -7.93 29.21 -0.29
C SER A 430 -9.19 29.01 -1.12
N GLY A 431 -10.01 30.05 -1.19
CA GLY A 431 -11.29 30.05 -1.89
C GLY A 431 -12.42 29.45 -1.05
N ASN A 432 -13.66 29.79 -1.40
CA ASN A 432 -14.86 29.25 -0.75
C ASN A 432 -15.20 27.83 -1.24
N THR A 433 -14.22 26.94 -1.33
CA THR A 433 -14.41 25.56 -1.76
C THR A 433 -14.75 24.66 -0.58
N ASN A 434 -15.57 23.64 -0.81
CA ASN A 434 -15.89 22.62 0.21
C ASN A 434 -14.75 21.62 0.43
N PHE A 435 -13.69 21.68 -0.37
CA PHE A 435 -12.53 20.81 -0.31
C PHE A 435 -11.24 21.64 -0.41
N PRO A 436 -10.20 21.33 0.38
CA PRO A 436 -8.87 21.86 0.15
C PRO A 436 -8.35 21.50 -1.25
N GLN A 437 -7.57 22.40 -1.83
CA GLN A 437 -6.99 22.27 -3.16
C GLN A 437 -5.57 21.71 -3.05
N ILE A 438 -5.09 21.05 -4.08
CA ILE A 438 -3.67 20.66 -4.16
C ILE A 438 -2.93 21.78 -4.89
N ALA A 439 -1.76 22.16 -4.40
CA ALA A 439 -0.99 23.22 -5.02
C ALA A 439 0.51 22.91 -5.09
N ILE A 440 1.13 23.33 -6.21
CA ILE A 440 2.57 23.50 -6.34
C ILE A 440 2.85 24.99 -6.23
N HIS A 441 3.70 25.37 -5.28
CA HIS A 441 4.06 26.75 -5.02
C HIS A 441 5.56 26.95 -5.20
N ALA A 442 5.93 27.90 -6.06
CA ALA A 442 7.28 28.39 -6.22
C ALA A 442 7.37 29.79 -5.61
N LYS A 443 8.17 29.93 -4.55
CA LYS A 443 8.41 31.17 -3.82
C LYS A 443 9.83 31.65 -4.04
N THR A 444 10.02 32.92 -4.36
CA THR A 444 11.32 33.61 -4.32
C THR A 444 11.29 34.73 -3.28
N ASP A 445 12.40 35.44 -3.14
CA ASP A 445 12.54 36.68 -2.36
C ASP A 445 11.73 37.87 -2.89
N PHE A 446 11.17 37.78 -4.10
CA PHE A 446 10.33 38.81 -4.71
C PHE A 446 8.92 38.29 -4.98
N ASP A 447 7.90 38.92 -4.40
CA ASP A 447 6.50 38.49 -4.53
C ASP A 447 5.99 38.48 -5.99
N VAL A 448 6.54 39.31 -6.86
CA VAL A 448 6.18 39.34 -8.30
C VAL A 448 6.51 38.02 -9.02
N ASN A 449 7.47 37.26 -8.48
CA ASN A 449 7.95 36.01 -9.04
C ASN A 449 7.28 34.78 -8.40
N ASP A 450 6.34 34.98 -7.47
CA ASP A 450 5.59 33.88 -6.88
C ASP A 450 4.67 33.26 -7.93
N LYS A 451 4.72 31.93 -8.04
CA LYS A 451 3.93 31.19 -9.01
C LYS A 451 3.27 30.03 -8.29
N ILE A 452 1.96 29.89 -8.51
CA ILE A 452 1.18 28.83 -7.94
C ILE A 452 0.39 28.10 -9.03
N TRP A 453 0.53 26.78 -9.04
CA TRP A 453 -0.31 25.90 -9.83
C TRP A 453 -1.29 25.24 -8.87
N VAL A 454 -2.58 25.33 -9.19
CA VAL A 454 -3.65 24.81 -8.33
C VAL A 454 -4.41 23.72 -9.08
N PHE A 455 -4.60 22.59 -8.42
CA PHE A 455 -5.44 21.49 -8.84
C PHE A 455 -6.67 21.49 -7.94
N ASP A 456 -7.79 21.97 -8.48
CA ASP A 456 -9.04 22.07 -7.75
C ASP A 456 -9.73 20.70 -7.73
N VAL A 457 -9.78 20.08 -6.56
CA VAL A 457 -10.34 18.75 -6.37
C VAL A 457 -11.88 18.76 -6.52
N ALA A 458 -12.53 19.90 -6.25
CA ALA A 458 -13.99 20.00 -6.30
C ALA A 458 -14.50 20.12 -7.75
N THR A 459 -13.82 20.92 -8.57
CA THR A 459 -14.25 21.21 -9.95
C THR A 459 -13.47 20.44 -11.02
N GLY A 460 -12.31 19.90 -10.67
CA GLY A 460 -11.34 19.34 -11.62
C GLY A 460 -10.55 20.40 -12.38
N GLU A 461 -10.68 21.68 -12.02
CA GLU A 461 -9.97 22.78 -12.69
C GLU A 461 -8.47 22.74 -12.38
N PHE A 462 -7.65 22.90 -13.42
CA PHE A 462 -6.22 23.18 -13.28
C PHE A 462 -5.94 24.65 -13.57
N ARG A 463 -5.49 25.40 -12.56
CA ARG A 463 -5.12 26.82 -12.68
C ARG A 463 -3.60 26.94 -12.73
N ALA A 464 -3.08 27.45 -13.84
CA ALA A 464 -1.66 27.72 -14.04
C ALA A 464 -1.41 29.24 -14.04
N PRO A 465 -0.29 29.73 -13.48
CA PRO A 465 0.03 31.15 -13.41
C PRO A 465 0.59 31.70 -14.73
N GLY A 466 0.59 30.90 -15.81
CA GLY A 466 1.13 31.24 -17.11
C GLY A 466 0.65 30.30 -18.21
N ARG A 467 1.19 30.46 -19.42
CA ARG A 467 0.81 29.65 -20.60
C ARG A 467 1.18 28.18 -20.42
N ILE A 468 0.28 27.28 -20.81
CA ILE A 468 0.53 25.85 -20.92
C ILE A 468 0.88 25.52 -22.38
N THR A 469 2.00 24.85 -22.60
CA THR A 469 2.43 24.34 -23.91
C THR A 469 2.46 22.83 -23.88
N ALA A 470 1.78 22.18 -24.81
CA ALA A 470 1.72 20.73 -24.94
C ALA A 470 1.79 20.32 -26.41
N THR A 471 2.29 19.12 -26.68
CA THR A 471 2.28 18.52 -28.02
C THR A 471 0.85 18.13 -28.43
N GLU A 472 0.03 17.64 -27.50
CA GLU A 472 -1.37 17.30 -27.72
C GLU A 472 -2.13 17.58 -26.42
N ILE A 473 -3.39 18.01 -26.52
CA ILE A 473 -4.27 18.18 -25.35
C ILE A 473 -5.41 17.17 -25.46
N LEU A 474 -5.42 16.16 -24.60
CA LEU A 474 -6.54 15.24 -24.47
C LEU A 474 -7.50 15.79 -23.41
N LEU A 475 -8.75 16.04 -23.82
CA LEU A 475 -9.83 16.48 -22.95
C LEU A 475 -10.69 15.29 -22.55
N SER A 476 -11.43 15.41 -21.45
CA SER A 476 -12.35 14.36 -21.00
C SER A 476 -13.40 14.05 -22.09
N GLY A 477 -13.80 12.78 -22.22
CA GLY A 477 -14.87 12.39 -23.14
C GLY A 477 -14.48 12.37 -24.62
N LYS A 478 -13.29 11.85 -24.96
CA LYS A 478 -12.78 11.64 -26.32
C LYS A 478 -12.52 12.90 -27.16
N SER A 479 -12.63 14.09 -26.59
CA SER A 479 -12.30 15.33 -27.30
C SER A 479 -10.82 15.66 -27.17
N ARG A 480 -10.20 16.25 -28.20
CA ARG A 480 -8.78 16.62 -28.13
C ARG A 480 -8.39 17.74 -29.10
N VAL A 481 -7.29 18.41 -28.78
CA VAL A 481 -6.58 19.34 -29.65
C VAL A 481 -5.31 18.66 -30.16
N GLY A 482 -5.24 18.44 -31.46
CA GLY A 482 -4.08 17.86 -32.14
C GLY A 482 -2.88 18.82 -32.17
N PRO A 483 -1.66 18.30 -32.43
CA PRO A 483 -0.43 19.10 -32.50
C PRO A 483 -0.43 20.18 -33.57
N ASP A 484 -1.26 20.04 -34.60
CA ASP A 484 -1.48 20.98 -35.70
C ASP A 484 -2.58 22.02 -35.39
N GLY A 485 -3.18 21.97 -34.20
CA GLY A 485 -4.30 22.81 -33.80
C GLY A 485 -5.68 22.30 -34.25
N ASN A 486 -5.75 21.12 -34.89
CA ASN A 486 -7.02 20.52 -35.28
C ASN A 486 -7.81 20.04 -34.05
N LEU A 487 -9.13 20.05 -34.12
CA LEU A 487 -10.01 19.68 -33.02
C LEU A 487 -10.72 18.36 -33.34
N TYR A 488 -10.77 17.44 -32.39
CA TYR A 488 -11.54 16.20 -32.49
C TYR A 488 -12.66 16.19 -31.47
N GLY A 489 -13.85 15.74 -31.86
CA GLY A 489 -14.94 15.54 -30.91
C GLY A 489 -16.23 15.02 -31.55
N ASP A 490 -17.14 14.54 -30.71
CA ASP A 490 -18.40 13.92 -31.13
C ASP A 490 -19.32 14.90 -31.87
N VAL A 491 -19.26 16.20 -31.55
CA VAL A 491 -20.01 17.27 -32.25
C VAL A 491 -19.72 17.27 -33.76
N TRP A 492 -18.49 16.88 -34.15
CA TRP A 492 -18.05 16.82 -35.54
C TRP A 492 -18.06 15.40 -36.12
N GLY A 493 -18.40 14.39 -35.32
CA GLY A 493 -18.31 12.98 -35.70
C GLY A 493 -16.87 12.51 -36.00
N GLY A 494 -15.86 13.23 -35.49
CA GLY A 494 -14.45 13.00 -35.84
C GLY A 494 -13.62 14.29 -35.75
N TRP A 495 -12.71 14.48 -36.71
CA TRP A 495 -11.90 15.70 -36.80
C TRP A 495 -12.68 16.86 -37.43
N LEU A 496 -12.46 18.07 -36.91
CA LEU A 496 -13.08 19.31 -37.37
C LEU A 496 -12.73 19.61 -38.83
N ASN A 497 -11.49 19.39 -39.27
CA ASN A 497 -11.11 19.61 -40.67
C ASN A 497 -11.94 18.74 -41.63
N ASP A 498 -12.17 17.46 -41.29
CA ASP A 498 -12.95 16.52 -42.09
C ASP A 498 -14.42 16.94 -42.11
N PHE A 499 -14.95 17.32 -40.94
CA PHE A 499 -16.30 17.87 -40.84
C PHE A 499 -16.48 19.12 -41.71
N LEU A 500 -15.54 20.07 -41.68
CA LEU A 500 -15.61 21.28 -42.50
C LEU A 500 -15.58 20.97 -44.00
N ILE A 501 -14.71 20.06 -44.43
CA ILE A 501 -14.61 19.62 -45.83
C ILE A 501 -15.89 18.94 -46.31
N ASN A 502 -16.50 18.11 -45.45
CA ASN A 502 -17.66 17.31 -45.84
C ASN A 502 -18.98 18.09 -45.75
N ASN A 503 -19.05 19.16 -44.95
CA ASN A 503 -20.31 19.87 -44.68
C ASN A 503 -20.38 21.28 -45.30
N TYR A 504 -19.26 21.87 -45.73
CA TYR A 504 -19.25 23.22 -46.32
C TYR A 504 -18.52 23.26 -47.66
N ASN A 505 -19.07 24.03 -48.61
CA ASN A 505 -18.43 24.25 -49.90
C ASN A 505 -17.12 25.04 -49.73
N ARG A 506 -16.07 24.60 -50.41
CA ARG A 506 -14.81 25.33 -50.47
C ARG A 506 -15.00 26.68 -51.17
N LYS A 507 -14.27 27.71 -50.72
CA LYS A 507 -14.27 29.01 -51.39
C LYS A 507 -13.62 28.89 -52.76
N ASN A 508 -14.35 29.26 -53.81
CA ASN A 508 -13.86 29.27 -55.18
C ASN A 508 -12.65 30.19 -55.33
N THR A 509 -11.69 29.78 -56.17
CA THR A 509 -10.50 30.58 -56.50
C THR A 509 -10.60 31.16 -57.90
N ALA A 510 -9.97 32.30 -58.16
CA ALA A 510 -10.01 32.93 -59.47
C ALA A 510 -8.75 33.78 -59.75
N SER A 511 -8.42 33.92 -61.03
CA SER A 511 -7.59 35.00 -61.56
C SER A 511 -8.48 35.88 -62.45
N LEU A 512 -8.75 37.11 -62.01
CA LEU A 512 -9.72 38.01 -62.64
C LEU A 512 -9.12 38.89 -63.77
N GLY A 513 -8.00 38.48 -64.35
CA GLY A 513 -7.38 39.17 -65.47
C GLY A 513 -8.12 38.95 -66.80
N ASP A 514 -7.73 39.70 -67.83
CA ASP A 514 -8.27 39.58 -69.20
C ASP A 514 -8.02 38.20 -69.82
N TYR A 515 -6.97 37.50 -69.36
CA TYR A 515 -6.67 36.10 -69.65
C TYR A 515 -6.81 35.31 -68.34
N GLY A 516 -8.05 35.11 -67.91
CA GLY A 516 -8.42 34.76 -66.54
C GLY A 516 -9.11 33.42 -66.40
N TRP A 517 -9.38 33.04 -65.15
CA TRP A 517 -10.10 31.82 -64.82
C TRP A 517 -10.80 31.92 -63.47
N VAL A 518 -11.88 31.14 -63.29
CA VAL A 518 -12.47 30.83 -61.99
C VAL A 518 -12.56 29.31 -61.85
N ARG A 519 -12.28 28.82 -60.64
CA ARG A 519 -12.38 27.41 -60.26
C ARG A 519 -13.34 27.28 -59.10
N ASP A 520 -14.34 26.45 -59.30
CA ASP A 520 -15.11 25.88 -58.21
C ASP A 520 -14.25 24.85 -57.48
N GLU A 521 -13.89 25.16 -56.23
CA GLU A 521 -13.03 24.28 -55.42
C GLU A 521 -13.78 23.10 -54.81
N SER A 522 -15.12 23.10 -54.87
CA SER A 522 -15.96 21.98 -54.41
C SER A 522 -16.11 20.90 -55.49
N THR A 523 -16.30 21.30 -56.76
CA THR A 523 -16.50 20.37 -57.89
C THR A 523 -15.27 20.16 -58.76
N GLY A 524 -14.27 21.05 -58.65
CA GLY A 524 -13.14 21.11 -59.57
C GLY A 524 -13.49 21.69 -60.94
N PHE A 525 -14.71 22.21 -61.13
CA PHE A 525 -15.12 22.85 -62.38
C PHE A 525 -14.37 24.15 -62.58
N ILE A 526 -13.77 24.31 -63.76
CA ILE A 526 -12.99 25.49 -64.12
C ILE A 526 -13.66 26.14 -65.32
N MET A 527 -13.82 27.46 -65.23
CA MET A 527 -14.14 28.32 -66.36
C MET A 527 -12.94 29.21 -66.65
N GLN A 528 -12.51 29.29 -67.89
CA GLN A 528 -11.38 30.11 -68.31
C GLN A 528 -11.80 31.00 -69.47
N TRP A 529 -11.22 32.18 -69.57
CA TRP A 529 -11.51 33.12 -70.65
C TRP A 529 -10.25 33.86 -71.09
N GLY A 530 -10.33 34.41 -72.29
CA GLY A 530 -9.27 35.24 -72.81
C GLY A 530 -9.63 35.91 -74.12
N THR A 531 -8.76 36.80 -74.56
CA THR A 531 -8.76 37.33 -75.93
C THR A 531 -7.43 36.98 -76.60
N LEU A 532 -7.46 36.80 -77.91
CA LEU A 532 -6.31 36.53 -78.75
C LEU A 532 -6.24 37.60 -79.84
N GLY A 533 -5.10 38.29 -79.95
CA GLY A 533 -4.89 39.33 -80.97
C GLY A 533 -4.72 38.77 -82.39
N SER A 534 -4.45 37.47 -82.53
CA SER A 534 -4.41 36.74 -83.80
C SER A 534 -4.81 35.30 -83.53
N SER A 535 -5.77 34.75 -84.29
CA SER A 535 -6.25 33.36 -84.19
C SER A 535 -5.60 32.46 -85.26
N ASN A 536 -6.19 31.29 -85.54
CA ASN A 536 -5.69 30.25 -86.44
C ASN A 536 -4.44 29.52 -85.91
N GLY A 537 -4.55 29.03 -84.67
CA GLY A 537 -3.47 28.31 -84.01
C GLY A 537 -3.91 27.62 -82.72
N THR A 538 -2.94 26.96 -82.07
CA THR A 538 -3.11 26.33 -80.76
C THR A 538 -2.55 27.25 -79.68
N TYR A 539 -3.34 27.51 -78.64
CA TYR A 539 -3.03 28.41 -77.54
C TYR A 539 -3.14 27.69 -76.20
N ASN A 540 -2.38 28.16 -75.20
CA ASN A 540 -2.40 27.59 -73.86
C ASN A 540 -3.53 28.20 -73.04
N PHE A 541 -4.26 27.39 -72.28
CA PHE A 541 -5.15 27.92 -71.25
C PHE A 541 -4.34 28.66 -70.16
N PRO A 542 -4.92 29.66 -69.48
CA PRO A 542 -4.33 30.28 -68.30
C PRO A 542 -3.91 29.25 -67.23
N ARG A 543 -4.65 28.15 -67.14
CA ARG A 543 -4.39 27.00 -66.28
C ARG A 543 -4.74 25.70 -67.01
N GLU A 544 -3.96 24.65 -66.79
CA GLU A 544 -4.32 23.31 -67.26
C GLU A 544 -5.58 22.78 -66.54
N PHE A 545 -6.52 22.21 -67.30
CA PHE A 545 -7.66 21.47 -66.75
C PHE A 545 -7.18 20.14 -66.17
N PRO A 546 -7.36 19.84 -64.87
CA PRO A 546 -6.82 18.63 -64.26
C PRO A 546 -7.22 17.31 -64.96
N THR A 547 -8.47 17.23 -65.44
CA THR A 547 -9.02 16.05 -66.11
C THR A 547 -9.16 16.25 -67.61
N SER A 548 -9.91 17.26 -68.06
CA SER A 548 -10.21 17.53 -69.46
C SER A 548 -10.91 18.88 -69.64
N CYS A 549 -10.63 19.56 -70.75
CA CYS A 549 -11.51 20.63 -71.23
C CYS A 549 -12.70 20.01 -71.98
N PHE A 550 -13.92 20.36 -71.56
CA PHE A 550 -15.14 19.83 -72.17
C PHE A 550 -15.51 20.58 -73.45
N ALA A 551 -15.40 21.91 -73.42
CA ALA A 551 -15.79 22.75 -74.53
C ALA A 551 -14.98 24.05 -74.52
N VAL A 552 -14.71 24.54 -75.74
CA VAL A 552 -14.13 25.85 -75.99
C VAL A 552 -15.09 26.58 -76.92
N PHE A 553 -15.57 27.71 -76.46
CA PHE A 553 -16.42 28.62 -77.21
C PHE A 553 -15.53 29.76 -77.69
N VAL A 554 -15.57 30.04 -78.98
CA VAL A 554 -14.78 31.12 -79.60
C VAL A 554 -15.73 32.06 -80.31
N THR A 555 -15.54 33.35 -80.11
CA THR A 555 -16.31 34.42 -80.74
C THR A 555 -15.36 35.53 -81.19
N ASN A 556 -15.82 36.42 -82.05
CA ASN A 556 -15.03 37.58 -82.46
C ASN A 556 -14.92 38.57 -81.28
N THR A 557 -13.74 39.22 -81.09
CA THR A 557 -13.56 40.23 -80.03
C THR A 557 -14.27 41.55 -80.30
N ASN A 558 -14.61 41.83 -81.56
CA ASN A 558 -15.24 43.05 -82.03
C ASN A 558 -16.14 42.79 -83.25
N GLN A 559 -16.84 43.83 -83.72
CA GLN A 559 -17.69 43.76 -84.91
C GLN A 559 -16.81 43.67 -86.17
N GLN A 560 -16.57 42.46 -86.66
CA GLN A 560 -15.67 42.19 -87.81
C GLN A 560 -16.34 42.30 -89.19
N GLY A 561 -17.52 42.94 -89.26
CA GLY A 561 -18.28 43.15 -90.50
C GLY A 561 -18.58 41.85 -91.24
N GLY A 562 -18.73 41.94 -92.57
CA GLY A 562 -18.97 40.80 -93.45
C GLY A 562 -17.70 40.05 -93.88
N SER A 563 -16.63 40.06 -93.08
CA SER A 563 -15.33 39.41 -93.37
C SER A 563 -15.11 38.09 -92.61
N VAL A 564 -15.87 37.86 -91.54
CA VAL A 564 -15.84 36.61 -90.76
C VAL A 564 -17.27 36.10 -90.62
N ASP A 565 -17.51 34.89 -91.12
CA ASP A 565 -18.80 34.21 -91.05
C ASP A 565 -19.00 33.52 -89.70
N ASN A 566 -17.92 32.95 -89.14
CA ASN A 566 -17.97 32.25 -87.86
C ASN A 566 -16.58 32.21 -87.20
N ALA A 567 -16.55 32.19 -85.87
CA ALA A 567 -15.37 31.83 -85.08
C ALA A 567 -15.57 30.44 -84.47
N PHE A 568 -14.53 29.64 -84.42
CA PHE A 568 -14.62 28.28 -83.88
C PHE A 568 -13.36 27.90 -83.14
N GLY A 569 -13.51 26.98 -82.20
CA GLY A 569 -12.40 26.39 -81.49
C GLY A 569 -12.80 25.07 -80.86
N TYR A 570 -11.81 24.32 -80.44
CA TYR A 570 -12.00 23.03 -79.79
C TYR A 570 -10.83 22.73 -78.84
N PRO A 571 -11.07 21.93 -77.78
CA PRO A 571 -9.99 21.41 -76.94
C PRO A 571 -8.97 20.64 -77.77
N VAL A 572 -7.68 20.94 -77.59
CA VAL A 572 -6.57 20.16 -78.18
C VAL A 572 -5.99 19.23 -77.12
N SER A 573 -5.86 19.72 -75.89
CA SER A 573 -5.40 18.96 -74.74
C SER A 573 -5.97 19.57 -73.44
N LYS A 574 -5.53 19.05 -72.30
CA LYS A 574 -5.83 19.63 -70.98
C LYS A 574 -5.30 21.05 -70.82
N SER A 575 -4.20 21.39 -71.50
CA SER A 575 -3.50 22.66 -71.36
C SER A 575 -3.67 23.57 -72.59
N GLN A 576 -4.25 23.07 -73.68
CA GLN A 576 -4.31 23.79 -74.95
C GLN A 576 -5.65 23.68 -75.67
N PHE A 577 -5.97 24.71 -76.44
CA PHE A 577 -7.10 24.75 -77.36
C PHE A 577 -6.69 25.31 -78.71
N PHE A 578 -7.44 24.93 -79.73
CA PHE A 578 -7.36 25.55 -81.05
C PHE A 578 -8.43 26.62 -81.15
N ALA A 579 -8.10 27.76 -81.76
CA ALA A 579 -9.07 28.81 -82.06
C ALA A 579 -8.76 29.45 -83.42
N ALA A 580 -9.80 29.64 -84.24
CA ALA A 580 -9.68 30.25 -85.55
C ALA A 580 -10.99 30.93 -85.99
N THR A 581 -10.91 31.67 -87.10
CA THR A 581 -12.06 32.30 -87.76
C THR A 581 -12.23 31.76 -89.17
N LYS A 582 -13.46 31.77 -89.69
CA LYS A 582 -13.79 31.36 -91.06
C LYS A 582 -14.29 32.57 -91.84
N ALA A 583 -13.73 32.79 -93.04
CA ALA A 583 -14.17 33.86 -93.92
C ALA A 583 -15.56 33.59 -94.52
N SER A 584 -16.33 34.65 -94.69
CA SER A 584 -17.67 34.70 -95.31
C SER A 584 -17.65 34.81 -96.84
N THR A 585 -16.59 35.40 -97.41
CA THR A 585 -16.54 35.74 -98.83
C THR A 585 -15.85 34.70 -99.71
N ASP A 586 -15.03 33.81 -99.14
CA ASP A 586 -14.34 32.74 -99.87
C ASP A 586 -14.52 31.41 -99.14
N GLY A 587 -15.33 30.53 -99.73
CA GLY A 587 -15.79 29.29 -99.11
C GLY A 587 -14.68 28.48 -98.41
N ASN A 588 -14.81 28.31 -97.09
CA ASN A 588 -14.00 27.45 -96.23
C ASN A 588 -12.54 27.88 -95.97
N VAL A 589 -12.13 29.13 -96.21
CA VAL A 589 -10.80 29.62 -95.80
C VAL A 589 -10.76 29.95 -94.30
N VAL A 590 -9.78 29.38 -93.58
CA VAL A 590 -9.52 29.64 -92.16
C VAL A 590 -8.55 30.82 -92.00
N ASN A 591 -8.95 31.85 -91.26
CA ASN A 591 -8.24 33.12 -91.06
C ASN A 591 -7.85 33.34 -89.59
N GLY A 592 -6.91 34.26 -89.36
CA GLY A 592 -6.34 34.59 -88.04
C GLY A 592 -6.87 35.87 -87.38
N TYR A 593 -8.13 36.25 -87.57
CA TYR A 593 -8.67 37.47 -86.95
C TYR A 593 -8.74 37.37 -85.41
N PRO A 594 -8.75 38.50 -84.67
CA PRO A 594 -8.82 38.49 -83.21
C PRO A 594 -10.09 37.80 -82.68
N VAL A 595 -9.95 36.94 -81.67
CA VAL A 595 -11.07 36.21 -81.06
C VAL A 595 -11.08 36.29 -79.54
N ALA A 596 -12.26 36.35 -78.95
CA ALA A 596 -12.48 36.08 -77.53
C ALA A 596 -12.86 34.61 -77.38
N TRP A 597 -12.45 33.99 -76.29
CA TRP A 597 -12.74 32.59 -76.04
C TRP A 597 -13.14 32.38 -74.58
N PHE A 598 -13.95 31.36 -74.38
CA PHE A 598 -14.40 30.88 -73.07
C PHE A 598 -14.33 29.36 -73.07
N ALA A 599 -13.72 28.77 -72.06
CA ALA A 599 -13.55 27.33 -71.97
C ALA A 599 -14.04 26.82 -70.62
N ILE A 600 -14.64 25.63 -70.63
CA ILE A 600 -15.12 24.95 -69.44
C ILE A 600 -14.57 23.54 -69.36
N GLY A 601 -14.29 23.06 -68.15
CA GLY A 601 -13.70 21.75 -67.93
C GLY A 601 -13.50 21.45 -66.45
N ARG A 602 -12.83 20.34 -66.14
CA ARG A 602 -12.44 19.94 -64.78
C ARG A 602 -11.12 19.18 -64.79
#